data_AF-A0AAV7C420-F1
#
_entry.id   AF-A0AAV7C420-F1
#
_cell.length_a   1.000
_cell.length_b   1.000
_cell.length_c   1.000
_cell.angle_alpha   90.00
_cell.angle_beta   90.00
_cell.angle_gamma   90.00
#
_symmetry.space_group_name_H-M   'P 1'
#
loop_
_entity.id
_entity.type
_entity.pdbx_description
1 polymer ?
#
loop_
_entity_poly.entity_id
_entity_poly.type
_entity_poly.pdbx_seq_one_letter_code
_entity_poly.pdbx_strand_id
1 'polypeptide(L)'
;MKILDDRIVLMLDPNFVPKVVSDFHRNQEIILPSFCENPSSAREREWSSLDVRRSVLKYLQITEAWRIDSNLFIQFQGKNKGRKASKATIARWLRLAIASCYDLQKIQIPSGIRAHSTRAMSTSWAERRGASLDQICRAATWSSSTTFSKHYRLDLHLSKDLSFGRKVLQAVIPP
;
A
#
# COMPACT_ATOMS: atom_id res chain seq x y z
N MET A 1 2.11 16.27 9.33
CA MET A 1 2.50 16.01 7.93
C MET A 1 3.33 17.18 7.45
N LYS A 2 4.48 16.91 6.83
CA LYS A 2 5.31 17.93 6.17
C LYS A 2 5.28 17.65 4.67
N ILE A 3 5.02 18.69 3.87
CA ILE A 3 5.04 18.62 2.41
C ILE A 3 6.31 19.33 1.96
N LEU A 4 7.17 18.62 1.24
CA LEU A 4 8.40 19.14 0.64
C LEU A 4 8.26 19.10 -0.89
N ASP A 5 9.24 19.67 -1.59
CA ASP A 5 9.25 19.69 -3.05
C ASP A 5 9.31 18.29 -3.65
N ASP A 6 10.11 17.38 -3.08
CA ASP A 6 10.37 16.04 -3.63
C ASP A 6 9.72 14.89 -2.83
N ARG A 7 9.00 15.19 -1.74
CA ARG A 7 8.37 14.17 -0.88
C ARG A 7 7.29 14.71 0.06
N ILE A 8 6.51 13.79 0.62
CA ILE A 8 5.65 14.03 1.80
C ILE A 8 6.19 13.19 2.95
N VAL A 9 6.31 13.80 4.13
CA VAL A 9 6.69 13.11 5.37
C VAL A 9 5.50 13.07 6.31
N LEU A 10 5.08 11.86 6.68
CA LEU A 10 4.01 11.60 7.62
C LEU A 10 4.61 11.04 8.92
N MET A 11 4.09 11.52 10.03
CA MET A 11 4.39 11.03 11.37
C MET A 11 3.12 10.51 12.00
N LEU A 12 3.25 9.48 12.83
CA LEU A 12 2.16 9.03 13.67
C LEU A 12 1.78 10.13 14.64
N ASP A 13 0.49 10.22 14.96
CA ASP A 13 0.00 11.05 16.05
C ASP A 13 0.69 10.61 17.35
N PRO A 14 1.32 11.51 18.13
CA PRO A 14 1.92 11.14 19.42
C PRO A 14 0.97 10.45 20.40
N ASN A 15 -0.34 10.68 20.26
CA ASN A 15 -1.38 10.04 21.06
C ASN A 15 -1.79 8.66 20.55
N PHE A 16 -1.31 8.26 19.36
CA PHE A 16 -1.57 6.94 18.81
C PHE A 16 -0.67 5.90 19.47
N VAL A 17 -1.28 4.90 20.11
CA VAL A 17 -0.56 3.76 20.70
C VAL A 17 -0.56 2.60 19.69
N PRO A 18 0.60 2.26 19.08
CA PRO A 18 0.69 1.13 18.17
C PRO A 18 0.52 -0.20 18.92
N LYS A 19 0.11 -1.24 18.19
CA LYS A 19 0.00 -2.61 18.73
C LYS A 19 1.33 -3.12 19.31
N VAL A 20 2.43 -2.78 18.63
CA VAL A 20 3.79 -3.07 19.09
C VAL A 20 4.40 -1.74 19.50
N VAL A 21 4.68 -1.60 20.78
CA VAL A 21 5.19 -0.36 21.37
C VAL A 21 6.70 -0.44 21.42
N SER A 22 7.38 0.06 20.37
CA SER A 22 8.83 0.23 20.34
C SER A 22 9.19 1.57 19.72
N ASP A 23 10.44 2.03 19.92
CA ASP A 23 10.92 3.31 19.37
C ASP A 23 10.75 3.37 17.85
N PHE A 24 11.03 2.25 17.18
CA PHE A 24 10.76 2.10 15.75
C PHE A 24 9.30 2.38 15.40
N HIS A 25 8.33 1.71 16.04
CA HIS A 25 6.91 1.88 15.69
C HIS A 25 6.32 3.21 16.13
N ARG A 26 6.95 3.93 17.06
CA ARG A 26 6.50 5.25 17.54
C ARG A 26 7.06 6.40 16.71
N ASN A 27 8.33 6.31 16.34
CA ASN A 27 9.09 7.43 15.78
C ASN A 27 9.38 7.27 14.29
N GLN A 28 8.98 6.16 13.66
CA GLN A 28 9.23 5.96 12.24
C GLN A 28 8.40 6.92 11.37
N GLU A 29 9.12 7.68 10.55
CA GLU A 29 8.56 8.47 9.47
C GLU A 29 8.06 7.58 8.32
N ILE A 30 6.90 7.93 7.77
CA ILE A 30 6.45 7.41 6.48
C ILE A 30 6.78 8.47 5.43
N ILE A 31 7.73 8.14 4.57
CA ILE A 31 8.19 9.00 3.48
C ILE A 31 7.53 8.56 2.18
N LEU A 32 6.81 9.48 1.54
CA LEU A 32 6.19 9.29 0.23
C LEU A 32 6.95 10.16 -0.78
N PRO A 33 7.93 9.60 -1.51
CA PRO A 33 8.68 10.36 -2.50
C PRO A 33 7.78 10.75 -3.68
N SER A 34 8.11 11.85 -4.33
CA SER A 34 7.55 12.20 -5.62
C SER A 34 7.95 11.19 -6.70
N PHE A 35 7.09 11.00 -7.69
CA PHE A 35 7.36 10.09 -8.80
C PHE A 35 7.09 10.76 -10.16
N CYS A 36 8.11 10.79 -11.04
CA CYS A 36 8.03 11.38 -12.38
C CYS A 36 7.52 12.83 -12.40
N GLU A 37 8.11 13.72 -11.58
CA GLU A 37 7.67 15.13 -11.48
C GLU A 37 7.84 15.92 -12.78
N ASN A 38 8.89 15.64 -13.54
CA ASN A 38 9.22 16.32 -14.80
C ASN A 38 9.18 15.32 -15.97
N PRO A 39 7.98 14.89 -16.40
CA PRO A 39 7.86 13.85 -17.42
C PRO A 39 8.26 14.39 -18.80
N SER A 40 9.31 13.81 -19.37
CA SER A 40 9.84 14.15 -20.70
C SER A 40 9.21 13.31 -21.81
N SER A 41 8.81 12.07 -21.50
CA SER A 41 8.20 11.13 -22.47
C SER A 41 6.70 10.91 -22.25
N ALA A 42 6.02 10.35 -23.27
CA ALA A 42 4.63 9.93 -23.15
C ALA A 42 4.42 8.93 -22.00
N ARG A 43 5.35 7.99 -21.87
CA ARG A 43 5.36 6.99 -20.80
C ARG A 43 5.52 7.62 -19.42
N GLU A 44 6.42 8.59 -19.28
CA GLU A 44 6.58 9.31 -18.01
C GLU A 44 5.35 10.16 -17.66
N ARG A 45 4.63 10.69 -18.66
CA ARG A 45 3.34 11.38 -18.42
C ARG A 45 2.27 10.42 -17.90
N GLU A 46 2.25 9.18 -18.38
CA GLU A 46 1.39 8.15 -17.79
C GLU A 46 1.83 7.81 -16.37
N TRP A 47 3.12 7.70 -16.12
CA TRP A 47 3.66 7.36 -14.80
C TRP A 47 3.50 8.46 -13.76
N SER A 48 3.58 9.73 -14.15
CA SER A 48 3.29 10.85 -13.24
C SER A 48 1.84 10.80 -12.74
N SER A 49 0.95 10.08 -13.45
CA SER A 49 -0.40 9.81 -12.96
C SER A 49 -0.41 9.02 -11.64
N LEU A 50 0.62 8.20 -11.40
CA LEU A 50 0.81 7.35 -10.24
C LEU A 50 1.49 8.07 -9.06
N ASP A 51 1.86 9.35 -9.22
CA ASP A 51 2.51 10.10 -8.15
C ASP A 51 1.57 10.32 -6.96
N VAL A 52 1.95 9.75 -5.81
CA VAL A 52 1.20 9.84 -4.56
C VAL A 52 1.25 11.26 -4.02
N ARG A 53 2.38 11.97 -4.16
CA ARG A 53 2.52 13.35 -3.69
C ARG A 53 1.51 14.26 -4.38
N ARG A 54 1.50 14.28 -5.71
CA ARG A 54 0.51 15.02 -6.52
C ARG A 54 -0.93 14.63 -6.17
N SER A 55 -1.21 13.35 -5.95
CA SER A 55 -2.54 12.87 -5.56
C SER A 55 -2.99 13.43 -4.21
N VAL A 56 -2.10 13.44 -3.21
CA VAL A 56 -2.36 14.01 -1.88
C VAL A 56 -2.55 15.53 -1.96
N LEU A 57 -1.70 16.25 -2.69
CA LEU A 57 -1.84 17.69 -2.88
C LEU A 57 -3.17 18.04 -3.52
N LYS A 58 -3.56 17.31 -4.58
CA LYS A 58 -4.85 17.53 -5.24
C LYS A 58 -6.03 17.24 -4.32
N TYR A 59 -5.93 16.18 -3.52
CA TYR A 59 -6.94 15.85 -2.52
C TYR A 59 -7.08 16.96 -1.46
N LEU A 60 -5.96 17.47 -0.93
CA LEU A 60 -5.98 18.57 0.04
C LEU A 60 -6.62 19.82 -0.57
N GLN A 61 -6.22 20.21 -1.78
CA GLN A 61 -6.80 21.34 -2.51
C GLN A 61 -8.32 21.20 -2.68
N ILE A 62 -8.81 20.05 -3.17
CA ILE A 62 -10.25 19.83 -3.40
C ILE A 62 -11.04 19.84 -2.08
N THR A 63 -10.43 19.35 -1.00
CA THR A 63 -11.09 19.14 0.28
C THR A 63 -11.06 20.38 1.19
N GLU A 64 -10.18 21.33 0.92
CA GLU A 64 -9.89 22.50 1.75
C GLU A 64 -11.15 23.26 2.16
N ALA A 65 -12.01 23.63 1.19
CA ALA A 65 -13.18 24.48 1.42
C ALA A 65 -14.24 23.88 2.36
N TRP A 66 -14.22 22.58 2.62
CA TRP A 66 -15.24 21.88 3.43
C TRP A 66 -14.63 20.94 4.46
N ARG A 67 -13.32 21.03 4.67
CA ARG A 67 -12.59 20.26 5.68
C ARG A 67 -12.90 20.80 7.08
N ILE A 68 -13.20 19.89 8.01
CA ILE A 68 -13.45 20.21 9.41
C ILE A 68 -12.35 19.58 10.29
N ASP A 69 -11.89 18.38 9.93
CA ASP A 69 -10.91 17.61 10.70
C ASP A 69 -9.50 17.70 10.08
N SER A 70 -8.48 17.69 10.94
CA SER A 70 -7.06 17.74 10.54
C SER A 70 -6.52 16.39 10.05
N ASN A 71 -7.24 15.29 10.27
CA ASN A 71 -6.88 13.98 9.72
C ASN A 71 -6.79 14.01 8.19
N LEU A 72 -5.78 13.35 7.61
CA LEU A 72 -5.58 13.36 6.16
C LEU A 72 -6.87 13.00 5.41
N PHE A 73 -7.45 11.84 5.68
CA PHE A 73 -8.69 11.39 5.04
C PHE A 73 -9.94 11.83 5.80
N ILE A 74 -10.81 12.55 5.11
CA ILE A 74 -12.10 13.03 5.61
C ILE A 74 -13.25 12.49 4.76
N GLN A 75 -14.43 12.35 5.36
CA GLN A 75 -15.64 11.95 4.65
C GLN A 75 -16.05 13.06 3.67
N PHE A 76 -16.33 12.70 2.42
CA PHE A 76 -16.63 13.65 1.34
C PHE A 76 -18.14 13.83 1.07
N GLN A 77 -19.00 13.10 1.78
CA GLN A 77 -20.46 13.11 1.58
C GLN A 77 -21.23 12.83 2.87
N GLY A 78 -22.53 13.15 2.86
CA GLY A 78 -23.46 12.92 3.97
C GLY A 78 -23.26 13.87 5.16
N LYS A 79 -23.97 13.60 6.26
CA LYS A 79 -23.97 14.45 7.47
C LYS A 79 -22.62 14.67 8.14
N ASN A 80 -21.64 13.80 7.84
CA ASN A 80 -20.30 13.87 8.40
C ASN A 80 -19.28 14.45 7.41
N LYS A 81 -19.72 15.04 6.30
CA LYS A 81 -18.82 15.67 5.32
C LYS A 81 -17.86 16.61 6.04
N GLY A 82 -16.58 16.51 5.71
CA GLY A 82 -15.51 17.30 6.33
C GLY A 82 -14.86 16.67 7.57
N ARG A 83 -15.51 15.69 8.23
CA ARG A 83 -15.00 15.02 9.44
C ARG A 83 -14.11 13.82 9.11
N LYS A 84 -13.26 13.38 10.06
CA LYS A 84 -12.36 12.24 9.87
C LYS A 84 -13.06 10.98 9.36
N ALA A 85 -12.45 10.30 8.39
CA ALA A 85 -12.92 9.00 7.94
C ALA A 85 -12.55 7.91 8.97
N SER A 86 -13.49 7.02 9.28
CA SER A 86 -13.20 5.86 10.15
C SER A 86 -12.38 4.80 9.42
N LYS A 87 -11.71 3.91 10.17
CA LYS A 87 -11.02 2.73 9.60
C LYS A 87 -11.93 1.91 8.68
N ALA A 88 -13.17 1.69 9.09
CA ALA A 88 -14.18 0.97 8.30
C ALA A 88 -14.55 1.70 7.00
N THR A 89 -14.62 3.04 7.05
CA THR A 89 -14.90 3.88 5.87
C THR A 89 -13.77 3.76 4.85
N ILE A 90 -12.52 3.92 5.28
CA ILE A 90 -11.35 3.79 4.41
C ILE A 90 -11.28 2.38 3.83
N ALA A 91 -11.49 1.34 4.65
CA ALA A 91 -11.49 -0.04 4.18
C ALA A 91 -12.59 -0.31 3.13
N ARG A 92 -13.75 0.35 3.26
CA ARG A 92 -14.81 0.28 2.25
C ARG A 92 -14.42 0.99 0.96
N TRP A 93 -13.85 2.19 1.04
CA TRP A 93 -13.38 2.93 -0.15
C TRP A 93 -12.32 2.14 -0.93
N LEU A 94 -11.37 1.52 -0.24
CA LEU A 94 -10.36 0.68 -0.89
C LEU A 94 -10.98 -0.50 -1.63
N ARG A 95 -11.92 -1.23 -1.00
CA ARG A 95 -12.61 -2.35 -1.66
C ARG A 95 -13.40 -1.90 -2.88
N LEU A 96 -14.11 -0.78 -2.78
CA LEU A 96 -14.88 -0.22 -3.88
C LEU A 96 -13.96 0.23 -5.02
N ALA A 97 -12.86 0.92 -4.73
CA ALA A 97 -11.90 1.35 -5.73
C ALA A 97 -11.31 0.16 -6.50
N ILE A 98 -10.90 -0.90 -5.79
CA ILE A 98 -10.40 -2.13 -6.41
C ILE A 98 -11.48 -2.75 -7.31
N ALA A 99 -12.71 -2.92 -6.79
CA ALA A 99 -13.81 -3.49 -7.56
C ALA A 99 -14.12 -2.66 -8.83
N SER A 100 -14.14 -1.33 -8.73
CA SER A 100 -14.32 -0.44 -9.87
C SER A 100 -13.22 -0.58 -10.91
N CYS A 101 -11.95 -0.76 -10.51
CA CYS A 101 -10.88 -1.02 -11.47
C CYS A 101 -11.10 -2.32 -12.27
N TYR A 102 -11.53 -3.41 -11.60
CA TYR A 102 -11.85 -4.67 -12.29
C TYR A 102 -13.04 -4.51 -13.26
N ASP A 103 -14.09 -3.82 -12.84
CA ASP A 103 -15.27 -3.58 -13.68
C ASP A 103 -14.95 -2.70 -14.91
N LEU A 104 -14.10 -1.69 -14.75
CA LEU A 104 -13.62 -0.85 -15.86
C LEU A 104 -12.81 -1.68 -16.87
N GLN A 105 -12.04 -2.66 -16.40
CA GLN A 105 -11.28 -3.58 -17.24
C GLN A 105 -12.12 -4.73 -17.81
N LYS A 106 -13.40 -4.83 -17.43
CA LYS A 106 -14.29 -5.95 -17.81
C LYS A 106 -13.75 -7.33 -17.41
N ILE A 107 -13.05 -7.38 -16.28
CA ILE A 107 -12.51 -8.61 -15.70
C ILE A 107 -13.35 -8.97 -14.47
N GLN A 108 -13.60 -10.26 -14.26
CA GLN A 108 -14.32 -10.75 -13.09
C GLN A 108 -13.67 -10.27 -11.79
N ILE A 109 -14.48 -9.66 -10.93
CA ILE A 109 -14.04 -9.18 -9.62
C ILE A 109 -13.71 -10.39 -8.75
N PRO A 110 -12.49 -10.47 -8.18
CA PRO A 110 -12.13 -11.56 -7.26
C PRO A 110 -13.08 -11.63 -6.06
N SER A 111 -13.43 -12.84 -5.63
CA SER A 111 -14.16 -13.03 -4.38
C SER A 111 -13.27 -12.66 -3.19
N GLY A 112 -13.87 -12.07 -2.14
CA GLY A 112 -13.17 -11.83 -0.87
C GLY A 112 -12.15 -10.67 -0.86
N ILE A 113 -12.28 -9.65 -1.72
CA ILE A 113 -11.43 -8.45 -1.68
C ILE A 113 -11.46 -7.81 -0.29
N ARG A 114 -10.29 -7.66 0.32
CA ARG A 114 -10.09 -6.94 1.60
C ARG A 114 -9.21 -5.73 1.36
N ALA A 115 -9.40 -4.68 2.15
CA ALA A 115 -8.50 -3.52 2.14
C ALA A 115 -7.04 -3.93 2.41
N HIS A 116 -6.85 -4.98 3.22
CA HIS A 116 -5.54 -5.52 3.56
C HIS A 116 -4.84 -6.23 2.39
N SER A 117 -5.58 -6.66 1.38
CA SER A 117 -5.02 -7.27 0.16
C SER A 117 -4.09 -6.31 -0.57
N THR A 118 -4.35 -4.99 -0.53
CA THR A 118 -3.47 -3.96 -1.10
C THR A 118 -2.07 -4.02 -0.50
N ARG A 119 -1.97 -4.21 0.82
CA ARG A 119 -0.69 -4.31 1.52
C ARG A 119 0.07 -5.58 1.13
N ALA A 120 -0.63 -6.71 1.00
CA ALA A 120 -0.01 -7.95 0.56
C ALA A 120 0.60 -7.79 -0.83
N MET A 121 -0.22 -7.39 -1.80
CA MET A 121 0.21 -7.21 -3.18
C MET A 121 1.36 -6.21 -3.29
N SER A 122 1.28 -5.05 -2.64
CA SER A 122 2.34 -4.04 -2.72
C SER A 122 3.69 -4.57 -2.21
N THR A 123 3.70 -5.28 -1.07
CA THR A 123 4.93 -5.85 -0.52
C THR A 123 5.48 -7.00 -1.38
N SER A 124 4.64 -7.85 -1.95
CA SER A 124 5.08 -8.92 -2.87
C SER A 124 5.67 -8.34 -4.16
N TRP A 125 5.07 -7.28 -4.71
CA TRP A 125 5.60 -6.61 -5.90
C TRP A 125 6.94 -5.91 -5.62
N ALA A 126 7.10 -5.29 -4.44
CA ALA A 126 8.35 -4.68 -4.03
C ALA A 126 9.48 -5.72 -3.91
N GLU A 127 9.24 -6.85 -3.24
CA GLU A 127 10.20 -7.97 -3.14
C GLU A 127 10.59 -8.46 -4.53
N ARG A 128 9.60 -8.68 -5.41
CA ARG A 128 9.84 -9.13 -6.79
C ARG A 128 10.69 -8.16 -7.61
N ARG A 129 10.66 -6.86 -7.28
CA ARG A 129 11.48 -5.82 -7.91
C ARG A 129 12.81 -5.61 -7.19
N GLY A 130 13.18 -6.49 -6.25
CA GLY A 130 14.48 -6.50 -5.58
C GLY A 130 14.57 -5.62 -4.33
N ALA A 131 13.44 -5.13 -3.80
CA ALA A 131 13.46 -4.46 -2.51
C ALA A 131 13.89 -5.44 -1.41
N SER A 132 14.79 -5.00 -0.52
CA SER A 132 15.24 -5.85 0.58
C SER A 132 14.10 -6.10 1.56
N LEU A 133 14.15 -7.23 2.29
CA LEU A 133 13.17 -7.55 3.33
C LEU A 133 13.10 -6.45 4.40
N ASP A 134 14.23 -5.83 4.71
CA ASP A 134 14.30 -4.71 5.64
C ASP A 134 13.62 -3.46 5.09
N GLN A 135 13.81 -3.09 3.82
CA GLN A 135 13.06 -1.99 3.18
C GLN A 135 11.56 -2.24 3.21
N ILE A 136 11.14 -3.47 2.92
CA ILE A 136 9.73 -3.89 2.95
C ILE A 136 9.18 -3.82 4.38
N CYS A 137 9.87 -4.38 5.36
CA CYS A 137 9.46 -4.34 6.76
C CYS A 137 9.36 -2.91 7.28
N ARG A 138 10.31 -2.04 6.89
CA ARG A 138 10.24 -0.61 7.20
C ARG A 138 9.02 0.03 6.56
N ALA A 139 8.81 -0.09 5.25
CA ALA A 139 7.66 0.52 4.57
C ALA A 139 6.31 0.00 5.09
N ALA A 140 6.26 -1.29 5.45
CA ALA A 140 5.07 -1.92 5.99
C ALA A 140 5.00 -1.86 7.53
N THR A 141 5.87 -1.13 8.23
CA THR A 141 5.90 -1.04 9.70
C THR A 141 5.78 -2.42 10.40
N TRP A 142 6.52 -3.42 9.92
CA TRP A 142 6.62 -4.74 10.53
C TRP A 142 7.87 -4.85 11.38
N SER A 143 7.73 -5.42 12.57
CA SER A 143 8.84 -5.68 13.48
C SER A 143 9.79 -6.80 13.01
N SER A 144 9.35 -7.66 12.09
CA SER A 144 10.14 -8.80 11.62
C SER A 144 9.82 -9.18 10.17
N SER A 145 10.84 -9.60 9.44
CA SER A 145 10.72 -10.26 8.13
C SER A 145 9.88 -11.53 8.17
N THR A 146 9.83 -12.19 9.34
CA THR A 146 8.98 -13.38 9.55
C THR A 146 7.50 -13.07 9.29
N THR A 147 7.03 -11.87 9.65
CA THR A 147 5.65 -11.45 9.38
C THR A 147 5.39 -11.35 7.87
N PHE A 148 6.35 -10.81 7.11
CA PHE A 148 6.27 -10.76 5.66
C PHE A 148 6.26 -12.18 5.05
N SER A 149 7.27 -13.00 5.37
CA SER A 149 7.42 -14.33 4.79
C SER A 149 6.23 -15.25 5.07
N LYS A 150 5.63 -15.19 6.27
CA LYS A 150 4.51 -16.07 6.64
C LYS A 150 3.16 -15.66 6.06
N HIS A 151 2.95 -14.37 5.80
CA HIS A 151 1.61 -13.84 5.55
C HIS A 151 1.46 -13.02 4.26
N TYR A 152 2.56 -12.62 3.62
CA TYR A 152 2.55 -11.66 2.52
C TYR A 152 3.52 -11.98 1.38
N ARG A 153 4.44 -12.94 1.54
CA ARG A 153 5.15 -13.54 0.41
C ARG A 153 4.20 -14.45 -0.35
N LEU A 154 3.33 -13.83 -1.15
CA LEU A 154 2.45 -14.54 -2.06
C LEU A 154 3.34 -15.30 -3.06
N ASP A 155 3.13 -16.61 -3.16
CA ASP A 155 3.75 -17.41 -4.22
C ASP A 155 3.13 -17.03 -5.56
N LEU A 156 3.61 -15.94 -6.15
CA LEU A 156 3.39 -15.60 -7.56
C LEU A 156 4.08 -16.64 -8.49
N HIS A 157 4.71 -17.68 -7.92
CA HIS A 157 5.57 -18.68 -8.55
C HIS A 157 5.15 -20.15 -8.32
N LEU A 158 3.94 -20.46 -7.84
CA LEU A 158 3.49 -21.87 -7.74
C LEU A 158 3.54 -22.65 -9.08
N SER A 159 3.72 -21.99 -10.22
CA SER A 159 4.00 -22.62 -11.52
C SER A 159 5.48 -22.99 -11.77
N LYS A 160 6.44 -22.55 -10.95
CA LYS A 160 7.89 -22.83 -11.13
C LYS A 160 8.49 -23.77 -10.06
N ASP A 161 7.91 -23.84 -8.86
CA ASP A 161 8.44 -24.64 -7.74
C ASP A 161 8.14 -26.14 -7.80
N LEU A 162 7.38 -26.60 -8.81
CA LEU A 162 7.18 -28.03 -9.05
C LEU A 162 8.49 -28.78 -9.32
N SER A 163 9.56 -28.08 -9.73
CA SER A 163 10.86 -28.71 -10.00
C SER A 163 11.57 -29.17 -8.72
N PHE A 164 11.45 -28.43 -7.61
CA PHE A 164 12.04 -28.82 -6.33
C PHE A 164 11.27 -29.99 -5.72
N GLY A 165 9.93 -29.90 -5.67
CA GLY A 165 9.09 -30.99 -5.19
C GLY A 165 9.29 -32.28 -6.00
N ARG A 166 9.40 -32.20 -7.34
CA ARG A 166 9.69 -33.36 -8.19
C ARG A 166 11.07 -33.98 -7.90
N LYS A 167 12.11 -33.17 -7.68
CA LYS A 167 13.45 -33.70 -7.35
C LYS A 167 13.50 -34.41 -6.00
N VAL A 168 12.80 -33.87 -4.99
CA VAL A 168 12.69 -34.52 -3.67
C VAL A 168 11.94 -35.84 -3.76
N LEU A 169 10.85 -35.90 -4.53
CA LEU A 169 10.09 -37.15 -4.75
C LEU A 169 10.86 -38.15 -5.61
N GLN A 170 11.64 -37.69 -6.60
CA GLN A 170 12.49 -38.57 -7.42
C GLN A 170 13.64 -39.18 -6.62
N ALA A 171 14.14 -38.51 -5.58
CA ALA A 171 15.21 -39.02 -4.74
C ALA A 171 14.79 -40.19 -3.82
N VAL A 172 13.48 -40.42 -3.64
CA VAL A 172 12.94 -41.52 -2.81
C VAL A 172 12.40 -42.69 -3.65
N ILE A 173 12.45 -42.60 -4.98
CA ILE A 173 12.14 -43.71 -5.87
C ILE A 173 13.49 -44.37 -6.24
N PRO A 174 13.77 -45.60 -5.80
CA PRO A 174 15.00 -46.30 -6.19
C PRO A 174 15.02 -46.56 -7.71
N PRO A 175 16.21 -46.71 -8.31
CA PRO A 175 16.37 -46.90 -9.76
C PRO A 175 15.67 -48.14 -10.30
#